data_AF-A0AB39L2Q0-F1
#
_entry.id   AF-A0AB39L2Q0-F1
#
_cell.length_a   1.000
_cell.length_b   1.000
_cell.length_c   1.000
_cell.angle_alpha   90.00
_cell.angle_beta   90.00
_cell.angle_gamma   90.00
#
_symmetry.space_group_name_H-M   'P 1'
#
loop_
_entity.id
_entity.type
_entity.pdbx_description
1 polymer ?
#
loop_
_entity_poly.entity_id
_entity_poly.type
_entity_poly.pdbx_seq_one_letter_code
_entity_poly.pdbx_strand_id
1 'polypeptide(L)'
;MPTRVERFLSHLDRLSGGIEPRFFPVESTHPGLPGVTAIVYDDVPESGMLTGITYGISLADHPVWRVGKPELCISVKSDDLRWPLALGHIGEVQGGDNPFCYGDTINFGERIAPDSDMTGFVLFAPAVLDRADYAGIDVGETLPVNICGLYRSTMPSAATSTTTGSRPSGSSTGTPTTSCGRPPSDAAWPNGHVRLVRPLVNRTSCGKRPDPELRFVRTASTSKTDTGIL
;
A
#
# COMPACT_ATOMS: atom_id res chain seq x y z
N MET A 1 -1.27 -17.15 -24.82
CA MET A 1 -1.13 -17.29 -23.36
C MET A 1 -0.80 -15.92 -22.82
N PRO A 2 -1.54 -15.37 -21.85
CA PRO A 2 -1.22 -14.05 -21.30
C PRO A 2 0.14 -14.09 -20.60
N THR A 3 0.91 -13.02 -20.75
CA THR A 3 2.19 -12.81 -20.09
C THR A 3 2.00 -12.56 -18.59
N ARG A 4 3.10 -12.62 -17.82
CA ARG A 4 3.10 -12.30 -16.38
C ARG A 4 2.50 -10.91 -16.11
N VAL A 5 2.95 -9.90 -16.86
CA VAL A 5 2.49 -8.51 -16.71
C VAL A 5 1.02 -8.37 -17.08
N GLU A 6 0.55 -9.00 -18.16
CA GLU A 6 -0.87 -8.96 -18.55
C GLU A 6 -1.78 -9.56 -17.48
N ARG A 7 -1.35 -10.66 -16.82
CA ARG A 7 -2.11 -11.24 -15.71
C ARG A 7 -2.16 -10.30 -14.50
N PHE A 8 -1.04 -9.68 -14.15
CA PHE A 8 -0.97 -8.74 -13.04
C PHE A 8 -1.82 -7.48 -13.31
N LEU A 9 -1.70 -6.87 -14.49
CA LEU A 9 -2.51 -5.71 -14.88
C LEU A 9 -4.00 -6.07 -14.95
N SER A 10 -4.35 -7.24 -15.51
CA SER A 10 -5.74 -7.70 -15.50
C SER A 10 -6.30 -7.91 -14.08
N HIS A 11 -5.45 -8.29 -13.12
CA HIS A 11 -5.83 -8.31 -11.71
C HIS A 11 -6.11 -6.90 -11.19
N LEU A 12 -5.23 -5.94 -11.45
CA LEU A 12 -5.39 -4.55 -11.04
C LEU A 12 -6.60 -3.86 -11.70
N ASP A 13 -6.89 -4.14 -12.97
CA ASP A 13 -8.06 -3.61 -13.67
C ASP A 13 -9.36 -4.00 -12.98
N ARG A 14 -9.45 -5.23 -12.46
CA ARG A 14 -10.63 -5.67 -11.70
C ARG A 14 -10.72 -4.95 -10.35
N LEU A 15 -9.59 -4.72 -9.71
CA LEU A 15 -9.48 -4.05 -8.42
C LEU A 15 -9.84 -2.56 -8.52
N SER A 16 -9.39 -1.89 -9.58
CA SER A 16 -9.68 -0.48 -9.84
C SER A 16 -11.08 -0.24 -10.42
N GLY A 17 -11.82 -1.29 -10.77
CA GLY A 17 -13.11 -1.18 -11.45
C GLY A 17 -12.99 -0.69 -12.90
N GLY A 18 -11.83 -0.91 -13.54
CA GLY A 18 -11.54 -0.50 -14.90
C GLY A 18 -11.11 0.97 -15.04
N ILE A 19 -10.69 1.61 -13.96
CA ILE A 19 -10.07 2.94 -14.01
C ILE A 19 -8.71 2.82 -14.69
N GLU A 20 -8.48 3.65 -15.70
CA GLU A 20 -7.21 3.69 -16.45
C GLU A 20 -6.07 4.19 -15.56
N PRO A 21 -5.00 3.42 -15.37
CA PRO A 21 -3.84 3.85 -14.59
C PRO A 21 -2.91 4.78 -15.36
N ARG A 22 -2.10 5.52 -14.60
CA ARG A 22 -0.89 6.20 -15.09
C ARG A 22 0.35 5.37 -14.76
N PHE A 23 1.24 5.21 -15.72
CA PHE A 23 2.48 4.43 -15.56
C PHE A 23 3.69 5.35 -15.45
N PHE A 24 4.47 5.17 -14.39
CA PHE A 24 5.71 5.90 -14.16
C PHE A 24 6.87 4.91 -14.04
N PRO A 25 7.59 4.64 -15.13
CA PRO A 25 8.74 3.75 -15.10
C PRO A 25 9.91 4.40 -14.33
N VAL A 26 10.62 3.57 -13.57
CA VAL A 26 11.87 3.87 -12.89
C VAL A 26 12.89 2.88 -13.43
N GLU A 27 13.85 3.39 -14.19
CA GLU A 27 14.92 2.60 -14.78
C GLU A 27 15.79 1.98 -13.69
N SER A 28 16.21 0.73 -13.88
CA SER A 28 17.11 0.08 -12.92
C SER A 28 18.51 0.66 -13.01
N THR A 29 19.08 1.02 -11.87
CA THR A 29 20.51 1.36 -11.76
C THR A 29 21.39 0.16 -11.39
N HIS A 30 20.78 -1.02 -11.19
CA HIS A 30 21.44 -2.23 -10.73
C HIS A 30 21.61 -3.26 -11.87
N PRO A 31 22.85 -3.69 -12.18
CA PRO A 31 23.09 -4.67 -13.24
C PRO A 31 22.31 -5.97 -13.03
N GLY A 32 21.52 -6.36 -14.04
CA GLY A 32 20.76 -7.62 -14.03
C GLY A 32 19.43 -7.57 -13.27
N LEU A 33 19.07 -6.45 -12.65
CA LEU A 33 17.74 -6.25 -12.10
C LEU A 33 16.85 -5.49 -13.11
N PRO A 34 15.57 -5.84 -13.21
CA PRO A 34 14.61 -5.10 -14.02
C PRO A 34 14.27 -3.75 -13.36
N GLY A 35 13.83 -2.78 -14.18
CA GLY A 35 13.25 -1.54 -13.68
C GLY A 35 11.92 -1.78 -12.96
N VAL A 36 11.50 -0.80 -12.18
CA VAL A 36 10.23 -0.83 -11.45
C VAL A 36 9.29 0.21 -12.05
N THR A 37 8.02 -0.13 -12.23
CA THR A 37 6.98 0.82 -12.67
C THR A 37 6.05 1.11 -11.52
N ALA A 38 5.85 2.38 -11.19
CA ALA A 38 4.75 2.80 -10.33
C ALA A 38 3.47 2.96 -11.17
N ILE A 39 2.45 2.17 -10.86
CA ILE A 39 1.14 2.17 -11.48
C ILE A 39 0.20 2.97 -10.57
N VAL A 40 -0.36 4.05 -11.08
CA VAL A 40 -1.06 5.05 -10.27
C VAL A 40 -2.51 5.18 -10.69
N TYR A 41 -3.40 5.08 -9.71
CA TYR A 41 -4.84 5.25 -9.86
C TYR A 41 -5.30 6.48 -9.07
N ASP A 42 -6.00 7.36 -9.76
CA ASP A 42 -6.71 8.48 -9.15
C ASP A 42 -8.10 8.05 -8.69
N ASP A 43 -8.59 8.63 -7.60
CA ASP A 43 -9.90 8.36 -7.01
C ASP A 43 -10.13 6.89 -6.61
N VAL A 44 -9.06 6.15 -6.32
CA VAL A 44 -9.08 4.76 -5.82
C VAL A 44 -8.50 4.72 -4.40
N PRO A 45 -9.15 4.07 -3.42
CA PRO A 45 -10.44 3.38 -3.51
C PRO A 45 -11.67 4.31 -3.49
N GLU A 46 -11.48 5.58 -3.11
CA GLU A 46 -12.54 6.59 -3.06
C GLU A 46 -12.05 7.93 -3.62
N SER A 47 -13.00 8.80 -3.96
CA SER A 47 -12.65 10.09 -4.56
C SER A 47 -11.77 10.96 -3.66
N GLY A 48 -10.77 11.59 -4.27
CA GLY A 48 -9.72 12.35 -3.60
C GLY A 48 -8.60 11.51 -2.99
N MET A 49 -8.58 10.20 -3.26
CA MET A 49 -7.45 9.33 -2.92
C MET A 49 -6.60 9.01 -4.15
N LEU A 50 -5.31 8.85 -3.90
CA LEU A 50 -4.30 8.42 -4.85
C LEU A 50 -3.77 7.08 -4.39
N THR A 51 -3.87 6.07 -5.25
CA THR A 51 -3.33 4.73 -4.99
C THR A 51 -2.20 4.44 -5.96
N GLY A 52 -1.03 4.09 -5.41
CA GLY A 52 0.13 3.62 -6.18
C GLY A 52 0.39 2.16 -5.90
N ILE A 53 0.67 1.38 -6.93
CA ILE A 53 1.09 -0.03 -6.83
C ILE A 53 2.32 -0.22 -7.72
N THR A 54 3.36 -0.89 -7.24
CA THR A 54 4.54 -1.19 -8.05
C THR A 54 4.34 -2.43 -8.92
N TYR A 55 5.06 -2.47 -10.02
CA TYR A 55 5.34 -3.68 -10.77
C TYR A 55 6.82 -3.70 -11.14
N GLY A 56 7.54 -4.76 -10.76
CA GLY A 56 8.94 -4.94 -11.12
C GLY A 56 9.79 -5.47 -9.98
N ILE A 57 9.39 -5.23 -8.72
CA ILE A 57 10.08 -5.77 -7.55
C ILE A 57 9.99 -7.29 -7.56
N SER A 58 8.80 -7.82 -7.87
CA SER A 58 8.54 -9.25 -7.93
C SER A 58 9.23 -9.96 -9.10
N LEU A 59 9.90 -9.24 -10.01
CA LEU A 59 10.69 -9.83 -11.08
C LEU A 59 12.10 -10.21 -10.63
N ALA A 60 12.58 -9.65 -9.53
CA ALA A 60 13.82 -10.07 -8.90
C ALA A 60 13.69 -11.46 -8.26
N ASP A 61 14.82 -12.02 -7.83
CA ASP A 61 14.86 -13.20 -6.98
C ASP A 61 15.47 -12.80 -5.63
N HIS A 62 14.85 -13.29 -4.55
CA HIS A 62 15.35 -13.05 -3.21
C HIS A 62 15.33 -14.37 -2.40
N PRO A 63 16.42 -14.73 -1.71
CA PRO A 63 16.57 -16.03 -1.08
C PRO A 63 15.63 -16.30 0.08
N VAL A 64 14.91 -15.31 0.59
CA VAL A 64 13.93 -15.50 1.70
C VAL A 64 12.48 -15.55 1.22
N TRP A 65 12.19 -15.23 -0.05
CA TRP A 65 10.85 -15.37 -0.60
C TRP A 65 10.53 -16.86 -0.76
N ARG A 66 9.41 -17.27 -0.18
CA ARG A 66 8.98 -18.68 -0.13
C ARG A 66 7.51 -18.90 -0.48
N VAL A 67 6.68 -17.89 -0.24
CA VAL A 67 5.21 -17.99 -0.31
C VAL A 67 4.59 -16.92 -1.21
N GLY A 68 5.43 -16.10 -1.83
CA GLY A 68 5.08 -15.10 -2.82
C GLY A 68 6.19 -14.06 -2.95
N LYS A 69 6.17 -13.35 -4.07
CA LYS A 69 7.08 -12.24 -4.37
C LYS A 69 6.35 -10.91 -4.13
N PRO A 70 6.97 -9.91 -3.48
CA PRO A 70 6.29 -8.68 -3.09
C PRO A 70 6.16 -7.68 -4.25
N GLU A 71 5.09 -6.92 -4.21
CA GLU A 71 4.94 -5.59 -4.81
C GLU A 71 4.48 -4.63 -3.71
N LEU A 72 4.76 -3.34 -3.85
CA LEU A 72 4.42 -2.32 -2.86
C LEU A 72 3.17 -1.56 -3.27
N CYS A 73 2.37 -1.17 -2.29
CA CYS A 73 1.14 -0.38 -2.49
C CYS A 73 1.08 0.76 -1.47
N ILE A 74 0.57 1.90 -1.89
CA ILE A 74 0.23 3.02 -1.02
C ILE A 74 -1.12 3.57 -1.43
N SER A 75 -1.93 3.99 -0.47
CA SER A 75 -3.16 4.71 -0.73
C SER A 75 -3.26 5.89 0.23
N VAL A 76 -3.31 7.10 -0.32
CA VAL A 76 -3.27 8.35 0.44
C VAL A 76 -4.34 9.30 -0.03
N LYS A 77 -4.87 10.11 0.89
CA LYS A 77 -5.73 11.24 0.55
C LYS A 77 -4.87 12.44 0.18
N SER A 78 -4.45 12.51 -1.06
CA SER A 78 -3.58 13.53 -1.64
C SER A 78 -3.63 13.40 -3.17
N ASP A 79 -3.35 14.47 -3.91
CA ASP A 79 -3.12 14.47 -5.35
C ASP A 79 -1.61 14.49 -5.70
N ASP A 80 -0.74 14.44 -4.69
CA ASP A 80 0.70 14.53 -4.86
C ASP A 80 1.31 13.19 -5.31
N LEU A 81 1.73 13.17 -6.58
CA LEU A 81 2.40 12.03 -7.21
C LEU A 81 3.68 11.58 -6.52
N ARG A 82 4.30 12.38 -5.64
CA ARG A 82 5.49 11.93 -4.91
C ARG A 82 5.22 10.73 -4.03
N TRP A 83 3.99 10.54 -3.55
CA TRP A 83 3.63 9.35 -2.77
C TRP A 83 3.81 8.03 -3.55
N PRO A 84 3.16 7.83 -4.71
CA PRO A 84 3.38 6.64 -5.51
C PRO A 84 4.78 6.59 -6.15
N LEU A 85 5.37 7.73 -6.52
CA LEU A 85 6.73 7.75 -7.10
C LEU A 85 7.79 7.33 -6.08
N ALA A 86 7.61 7.66 -4.79
CA ALA A 86 8.47 7.17 -3.73
C ALA A 86 8.46 5.65 -3.63
N LEU A 87 7.33 4.97 -3.92
CA LEU A 87 7.29 3.51 -4.00
C LEU A 87 8.16 2.95 -5.12
N GLY A 88 8.05 3.55 -6.32
CA GLY A 88 8.86 3.16 -7.46
C GLY A 88 10.35 3.28 -7.16
N HIS A 89 10.74 4.39 -6.52
CA HIS A 89 12.11 4.61 -6.07
C HIS A 89 12.56 3.62 -4.98
N ILE A 90 11.75 3.37 -3.95
CA ILE A 90 12.04 2.36 -2.91
C ILE A 90 12.22 0.98 -3.54
N GLY A 91 11.32 0.62 -4.46
CA GLY A 91 11.37 -0.66 -5.16
C GLY A 91 12.63 -0.81 -6.02
N GLU A 92 13.06 0.26 -6.69
CA GLU A 92 14.28 0.25 -7.50
C GLU A 92 15.54 0.13 -6.63
N VAL A 93 15.67 0.96 -5.58
CA VAL A 93 16.85 1.00 -4.71
C VAL A 93 16.97 -0.24 -3.83
N GLN A 94 15.85 -0.84 -3.40
CA GLN A 94 15.84 -1.91 -2.40
C GLN A 94 15.34 -3.26 -2.94
N GLY A 95 14.86 -3.33 -4.20
CA GLY A 95 14.17 -4.48 -4.77
C GLY A 95 14.93 -5.80 -4.80
N GLY A 96 16.26 -5.75 -4.80
CA GLY A 96 17.13 -6.93 -4.78
C GLY A 96 17.58 -7.37 -3.38
N ASP A 97 17.60 -6.46 -2.41
CA ASP A 97 18.25 -6.66 -1.11
C ASP A 97 17.25 -6.69 0.07
N ASN A 98 16.12 -5.99 -0.06
CA ASN A 98 15.10 -5.93 0.97
C ASN A 98 13.98 -6.94 0.64
N PRO A 99 13.67 -7.87 1.55
CA PRO A 99 12.61 -8.84 1.31
C PRO A 99 11.19 -8.27 1.47
N PHE A 100 11.04 -7.06 2.00
CA PHE A 100 9.77 -6.36 2.22
C PHE A 100 8.78 -7.16 3.08
N CYS A 101 9.21 -7.58 4.27
CA CYS A 101 8.40 -8.39 5.17
C CYS A 101 7.50 -7.50 6.04
N TYR A 102 6.37 -8.04 6.50
CA TYR A 102 5.46 -7.28 7.35
C TYR A 102 6.08 -6.93 8.69
N GLY A 103 5.84 -5.69 9.12
CA GLY A 103 6.46 -5.10 10.31
C GLY A 103 7.77 -4.37 10.01
N ASP A 104 8.34 -4.53 8.81
CA ASP A 104 9.53 -3.79 8.42
C ASP A 104 9.23 -2.29 8.32
N THR A 105 10.24 -1.48 8.66
CA THR A 105 10.18 -0.03 8.50
C THR A 105 11.16 0.40 7.43
N ILE A 106 10.71 1.30 6.56
CA ILE A 106 11.54 1.92 5.52
C ILE A 106 11.71 3.38 5.89
N ASN A 107 12.96 3.79 6.11
CA ASN A 107 13.30 5.19 6.25
C ASN A 107 13.61 5.75 4.85
N PHE A 108 12.79 6.69 4.40
CA PHE A 108 12.99 7.40 3.13
C PHE A 108 14.11 8.44 3.22
N GLY A 109 14.51 8.84 4.45
CA GLY A 109 15.62 9.76 4.71
C GLY A 109 15.25 11.24 4.56
N GLU A 110 14.22 11.55 3.79
CA GLU A 110 13.71 12.90 3.58
C GLU A 110 12.19 12.96 3.58
N ARG A 111 11.64 14.19 3.52
CA ARG A 111 10.20 14.39 3.45
C ARG A 111 9.68 13.91 2.10
N ILE A 112 8.71 12.99 2.13
CA ILE A 112 8.14 12.42 0.90
C ILE A 112 7.34 13.48 0.12
N ALA A 113 6.59 14.33 0.83
CA ALA A 113 5.78 15.39 0.27
C ALA A 113 5.86 16.67 1.16
N PRO A 114 5.74 17.89 0.60
CA PRO A 114 5.97 19.16 1.27
C PRO A 114 4.82 19.54 2.21
N ASP A 115 3.68 18.88 2.06
CA ASP A 115 2.55 18.95 2.97
C ASP A 115 2.66 17.95 4.15
N SER A 116 3.76 17.17 4.21
CA SER A 116 3.93 16.09 5.18
C SER A 116 5.33 16.10 5.82
N ASP A 117 5.43 16.06 7.15
CA ASP A 117 6.72 15.93 7.86
C ASP A 117 7.23 14.47 7.91
N MET A 118 6.66 13.61 7.07
CA MET A 118 6.87 12.18 7.13
C MET A 118 8.06 11.74 6.31
N THR A 119 8.89 10.93 6.95
CA THR A 119 10.19 10.48 6.43
C THR A 119 10.29 8.97 6.31
N GLY A 120 9.22 8.22 6.60
CA GLY A 120 9.28 6.77 6.53
C GLY A 120 7.93 6.08 6.43
N PHE A 121 8.03 4.77 6.27
CA PHE A 121 6.93 3.85 6.07
C PHE A 121 7.05 2.64 6.98
N VAL A 122 5.92 2.02 7.28
CA VAL A 122 5.81 0.68 7.88
C VAL A 122 5.11 -0.21 6.86
N LEU A 123 5.63 -1.43 6.66
CA LEU A 123 5.06 -2.42 5.77
C LEU A 123 4.05 -3.29 6.49
N PHE A 124 2.86 -3.42 5.92
CA PHE A 124 1.82 -4.29 6.44
C PHE A 124 0.84 -4.73 5.34
N ALA A 125 -0.16 -5.54 5.69
CA ALA A 125 -1.25 -5.86 4.76
C ALA A 125 -1.98 -4.57 4.31
N PRO A 126 -2.27 -4.37 3.02
CA PRO A 126 -3.03 -3.22 2.54
C PRO A 126 -4.46 -3.21 3.12
N ALA A 127 -4.83 -2.12 3.79
CA ALA A 127 -6.11 -1.99 4.50
C ALA A 127 -7.26 -1.61 3.56
N VAL A 128 -6.90 -1.10 2.38
CA VAL A 128 -7.86 -0.72 1.32
C VAL A 128 -8.24 -1.91 0.42
N LEU A 129 -7.57 -3.05 0.57
CA LEU A 129 -7.76 -4.25 -0.26
C LEU A 129 -8.24 -5.41 0.60
N ASP A 130 -9.14 -6.24 0.07
CA ASP A 130 -9.46 -7.51 0.70
C ASP A 130 -8.30 -8.50 0.49
N ARG A 131 -8.21 -9.51 1.36
CA ARG A 131 -7.10 -10.49 1.32
C ARG A 131 -6.93 -11.18 -0.04
N ALA A 132 -8.03 -11.45 -0.74
CA ALA A 132 -7.98 -12.07 -2.07
C ALA A 132 -7.38 -11.15 -3.15
N ASP A 133 -7.33 -9.85 -2.89
CA ASP A 133 -6.88 -8.82 -3.81
C ASP A 133 -5.42 -8.41 -3.59
N TYR A 134 -4.84 -8.76 -2.43
CA TYR A 134 -3.43 -8.47 -2.14
C TYR A 134 -2.56 -9.71 -1.92
N ALA A 135 -3.13 -10.91 -1.78
CA ALA A 135 -2.34 -12.12 -1.52
C ALA A 135 -2.63 -13.22 -2.54
N GLY A 136 -1.58 -13.90 -2.99
CA GLY A 136 -1.68 -15.07 -3.86
C GLY A 136 -2.09 -14.73 -5.30
N ILE A 137 -1.70 -13.56 -5.81
CA ILE A 137 -2.02 -13.13 -7.16
C ILE A 137 -1.31 -14.04 -8.17
N ASP A 138 -2.10 -14.78 -8.94
CA ASP A 138 -1.58 -15.69 -9.96
C ASP A 138 -1.10 -14.93 -11.19
N VAL A 139 0.20 -15.05 -11.46
CA VAL A 139 0.87 -14.48 -12.62
C VAL A 139 1.42 -15.57 -13.55
N GLY A 140 1.08 -16.83 -13.29
CA GLY A 140 1.50 -18.04 -14.02
C GLY A 140 2.94 -18.46 -13.79
N GLU A 141 3.45 -18.21 -12.57
CA GLU A 141 4.74 -18.69 -12.09
C GLU A 141 4.57 -19.54 -10.83
N THR A 142 5.64 -20.21 -10.42
CA THR A 142 5.66 -21.05 -9.21
C THR A 142 5.31 -20.27 -7.94
N LEU A 143 5.80 -19.02 -7.83
CA LEU A 143 5.47 -18.15 -6.71
C LEU A 143 4.47 -17.07 -7.17
N PRO A 144 3.37 -16.87 -6.43
CA PRO A 144 2.43 -15.79 -6.73
C PRO A 144 3.02 -14.42 -6.35
N VAL A 145 2.35 -13.35 -6.76
CA VAL A 145 2.63 -12.00 -6.28
C VAL A 145 1.77 -11.68 -5.06
N ASN A 146 2.36 -10.99 -4.08
CA ASN A 146 1.66 -10.42 -2.94
C ASN A 146 1.89 -8.91 -2.92
N ILE A 147 0.84 -8.13 -2.67
CA ILE A 147 0.90 -6.68 -2.52
C ILE A 147 1.04 -6.33 -1.03
N CYS A 148 2.11 -5.61 -0.68
CA CYS A 148 2.42 -5.11 0.65
C CYS A 148 2.06 -3.62 0.73
N GLY A 149 1.25 -3.24 1.72
CA GLY A 149 0.84 -1.86 1.97
C GLY A 149 1.91 -1.09 2.74
N LEU A 150 2.26 0.09 2.26
CA LEU A 150 3.09 1.06 2.96
C LEU A 150 2.22 2.06 3.68
N TYR A 151 2.40 2.13 4.99
CA TYR A 151 1.75 3.09 5.84
C TYR A 151 2.74 4.13 6.28
N ARG A 152 2.31 5.36 6.12
CA ARG A 152 2.92 6.55 6.69
C ARG A 152 3.32 6.31 8.15
N SER A 153 4.63 6.43 8.44
CA SER A 153 5.20 6.46 9.79
C SER A 153 6.08 7.69 10.01
N THR A 154 5.86 8.41 11.11
CA THR A 154 6.82 9.43 11.58
C THR A 154 7.96 8.71 12.29
N MET A 155 9.07 8.51 11.57
CA MET A 155 10.30 8.01 12.15
C MET A 155 11.06 9.20 12.76
N PRO A 156 11.70 9.06 13.94
CA PRO A 156 12.65 10.06 14.39
C PRO A 156 13.69 10.27 13.30
N SER A 157 13.83 11.49 12.79
CA SER A 157 14.95 11.83 11.92
C SER A 157 16.23 11.47 12.66
N ALA A 158 17.15 10.77 11.99
CA ALA A 158 18.45 10.44 12.55
C ALA A 158 19.24 11.75 12.70
N ALA A 159 18.98 12.50 13.77
CA ALA A 159 19.90 13.50 14.25
C ALA A 159 21.22 12.78 14.55
N THR A 160 22.28 13.23 13.89
CA THR A 160 23.66 12.76 14.02
C THR A 160 23.98 12.39 15.47
N SER A 161 23.98 11.10 15.77
CA SER A 161 24.35 10.58 17.08
C SER A 161 25.87 10.44 17.11
N THR A 162 26.54 11.55 17.39
CA THR A 162 27.90 11.51 17.90
C THR A 162 27.81 11.19 19.39
N THR A 163 27.85 9.91 19.79
CA THR A 163 28.22 9.53 21.18
C THR A 163 28.79 8.11 21.22
N THR A 164 30.11 8.10 21.35
CA THR A 164 30.99 7.19 22.10
C THR A 164 30.32 6.14 23.00
N GLY A 165 30.63 4.87 22.70
CA GLY A 165 31.00 3.84 23.68
C GLY A 165 29.90 3.20 24.54
N SER A 166 29.60 1.93 24.26
CA SER A 166 29.92 0.78 25.14
C SER A 166 29.07 -0.45 24.78
N ARG A 167 29.75 -1.58 24.58
CA ARG A 167 29.17 -2.94 24.50
C ARG A 167 28.43 -3.29 25.79
N PRO A 168 27.40 -4.14 25.71
CA PRO A 168 27.62 -5.48 26.26
C PRO A 168 27.14 -6.61 25.34
N SER A 169 27.89 -7.70 25.45
CA SER A 169 27.59 -9.05 24.99
C SER A 169 26.31 -9.60 25.63
N GLY A 170 25.40 -10.13 24.80
CA GLY A 170 24.25 -10.91 25.22
C GLY A 170 23.83 -11.85 24.10
N SER A 171 24.31 -13.09 24.18
CA SER A 171 23.88 -14.20 23.33
C SER A 171 22.43 -14.55 23.63
N SER A 172 21.54 -14.40 22.65
CA SER A 172 20.29 -15.15 22.59
C SER A 172 20.09 -15.65 21.16
N THR A 173 20.41 -16.93 20.97
CA THR A 173 20.03 -17.72 19.80
C THR A 173 18.54 -17.99 19.88
N GLY A 174 17.75 -17.03 19.40
CA GLY A 174 16.37 -17.24 19.00
C GLY A 174 16.24 -16.78 17.56
N THR A 175 16.25 -17.72 16.61
CA THR A 175 15.96 -17.40 15.21
C THR A 175 14.51 -16.90 15.12
N PRO A 176 14.23 -15.63 14.79
CA PRO A 176 12.87 -15.22 14.52
C PRO A 176 12.49 -15.84 13.18
N THR A 177 11.71 -16.92 13.23
CA THR A 177 11.05 -17.50 12.07
C THR A 177 9.82 -16.65 11.73
N THR A 178 10.02 -15.37 11.44
CA THR A 178 9.04 -14.58 10.70
C THR A 178 9.21 -14.93 9.24
N SER A 179 8.60 -16.04 8.83
CA SER A 179 8.43 -16.33 7.40
C SER A 179 7.75 -15.13 6.76
N CYS A 180 8.30 -14.61 5.67
CA CYS A 180 7.77 -13.46 4.91
C CYS A 180 6.47 -13.79 4.14
N GLY A 181 5.57 -14.52 4.78
CA GLY A 181 4.18 -14.61 4.37
C GLY A 181 3.39 -15.54 5.26
N ARG A 182 2.81 -14.92 6.28
CA ARG A 182 1.39 -15.13 6.56
C ARG A 182 0.89 -13.82 7.17
N PRO A 183 -0.08 -13.12 6.54
CA PRO A 183 -0.72 -12.01 7.22
C PRO A 183 -1.30 -12.53 8.56
N PRO A 184 -1.08 -11.84 9.68
CA PRO A 184 -1.74 -12.19 10.93
C PRO A 184 -3.26 -12.15 10.72
N SER A 185 -3.98 -13.12 11.28
CA SER A 185 -5.43 -13.19 11.10
C SER A 185 -6.17 -12.08 11.86
N ASP A 186 -5.60 -11.55 12.96
CA ASP A 186 -6.35 -10.68 13.90
C ASP A 186 -5.41 -9.74 14.70
N ALA A 187 -4.65 -8.86 14.02
CA ALA A 187 -3.82 -7.87 14.73
C ALA A 187 -4.60 -6.57 15.00
N ALA A 188 -4.90 -6.31 16.27
CA ALA A 188 -5.40 -5.02 16.74
C ALA A 188 -4.27 -3.98 16.74
N TRP A 189 -4.54 -2.80 16.18
CA TRP A 189 -3.59 -1.70 16.01
C TRP A 189 -3.36 -0.91 17.31
N PRO A 190 -2.14 -0.49 17.64
CA PRO A 190 -1.91 0.52 18.66
C PRO A 190 -2.25 1.92 18.10
N ASN A 191 -3.21 2.56 18.75
CA ASN A 191 -3.70 3.94 18.64
C ASN A 191 -2.88 4.91 17.77
N GLY A 192 -3.47 5.32 16.64
CA GLY A 192 -3.08 6.47 15.84
C GLY A 192 -4.14 6.69 14.77
N HIS A 193 -4.59 7.94 14.57
CA HIS A 193 -5.74 8.30 13.75
C HIS A 193 -5.66 7.81 12.29
N VAL A 194 -6.08 6.57 12.05
CA VAL A 194 -6.40 6.05 10.72
C VAL A 194 -7.91 5.81 10.73
N ARG A 195 -8.66 6.65 10.03
CA ARG A 195 -10.04 6.29 9.69
C ARG A 195 -9.96 5.08 8.77
N LEU A 196 -10.46 3.94 9.25
CA LEU A 196 -10.79 2.80 8.40
C LEU A 196 -11.69 3.29 7.26
N VAL A 197 -11.11 3.40 6.07
CA VAL A 197 -11.89 3.44 4.83
C VAL A 197 -12.46 2.03 4.69
N ARG A 198 -13.77 1.94 4.46
CA ARG A 198 -14.46 0.64 4.38
C ARG A 198 -13.82 -0.22 3.30
N PRO A 199 -13.65 -1.54 3.54
CA PRO A 199 -13.18 -2.46 2.51
C PRO A 199 -14.11 -2.49 1.31
N LEU A 200 -13.51 -2.71 0.14
CA LEU A 200 -14.10 -2.66 -1.19
C LEU A 200 -15.11 -3.81 -1.42
N VAL A 201 -16.37 -3.66 -0.95
CA VAL A 201 -17.44 -4.60 -1.33
C VAL A 201 -18.16 -4.08 -2.57
N ASN A 202 -17.67 -4.42 -3.75
CA ASN A 202 -18.44 -4.27 -4.99
C ASN A 202 -19.34 -5.50 -5.19
N ARG A 203 -20.45 -5.57 -4.45
CA ARG A 203 -21.52 -6.56 -4.72
C ARG A 203 -22.41 -6.03 -5.85
N THR A 204 -22.10 -6.42 -7.08
CA THR A 204 -23.15 -6.51 -8.11
C THR A 204 -23.94 -7.79 -7.88
N SER A 205 -25.11 -7.64 -7.26
CA SER A 205 -26.09 -8.71 -7.07
C SER A 205 -26.76 -9.06 -8.41
N CYS A 206 -26.68 -10.32 -8.79
CA CYS A 206 -27.55 -10.93 -9.80
C CYS A 206 -28.76 -11.54 -9.09
N GLY A 207 -29.99 -11.11 -9.44
CA GLY A 207 -31.23 -11.86 -9.13
C GLY A 207 -32.41 -11.09 -8.50
N LYS A 208 -33.24 -10.50 -9.38
CA LYS A 208 -34.66 -10.05 -9.29
C LYS A 208 -35.51 -10.24 -7.98
N ARG A 209 -36.01 -9.08 -7.47
CA ARG A 209 -37.38 -8.59 -7.07
C ARG A 209 -38.32 -9.41 -6.13
N PRO A 210 -39.34 -8.80 -5.46
CA PRO A 210 -39.82 -7.41 -5.49
C PRO A 210 -39.91 -6.68 -4.12
N ASP A 211 -40.17 -5.37 -4.20
CA ASP A 211 -40.57 -4.43 -3.13
C ASP A 211 -41.84 -4.90 -2.38
N PRO A 212 -42.06 -4.52 -1.10
CA PRO A 212 -42.87 -3.32 -0.90
C PRO A 212 -42.47 -2.41 0.28
N GLU A 213 -42.73 -1.11 0.07
CA GLU A 213 -43.08 -0.06 1.04
C GLU A 213 -42.19 0.14 2.27
N LEU A 214 -41.55 1.33 2.38
CA LEU A 214 -41.70 2.19 3.56
C LEU A 214 -41.18 3.63 3.35
N ARG A 215 -42.16 4.51 3.13
CA ARG A 215 -42.37 5.87 3.66
C ARG A 215 -41.20 6.84 3.79
N PHE A 216 -41.35 7.95 3.07
CA PHE A 216 -40.76 9.26 3.30
C PHE A 216 -40.87 9.72 4.77
N VAL A 217 -39.76 10.21 5.33
CA VAL A 217 -39.77 11.30 6.32
C VAL A 217 -38.73 12.33 5.88
N ARG A 218 -39.20 13.44 5.32
CA ARG A 218 -38.45 14.69 5.23
C ARG A 218 -38.52 15.35 6.60
N THR A 219 -37.38 15.57 7.24
CA THR A 219 -37.23 16.63 8.24
C THR A 219 -36.43 17.76 7.62
N ALA A 220 -37.16 18.80 7.21
CA ALA A 220 -36.57 20.11 6.99
C ALA A 220 -36.22 20.70 8.37
N SER A 221 -34.98 21.17 8.53
CA SER A 221 -34.64 22.12 9.59
C SER A 221 -34.25 23.42 8.91
N THR A 222 -35.14 24.40 9.02
CA THR A 222 -34.95 25.78 8.62
C THR A 222 -34.50 26.63 9.80
N SER A 223 -33.69 27.64 9.48
CA SER A 223 -33.48 28.92 10.19
C SER A 223 -32.52 28.88 11.39
N LYS A 224 -31.69 29.91 11.66
CA LYS A 224 -31.71 31.32 11.23
C LYS A 224 -30.30 31.85 11.00
N THR A 225 -30.18 32.69 9.98
CA THR A 225 -29.13 33.70 9.84
C THR A 225 -29.64 34.94 10.57
N ASP A 226 -28.95 35.38 11.62
CA ASP A 226 -29.07 36.75 12.13
C ASP A 226 -27.91 37.55 11.52
N THR A 227 -28.23 38.42 10.57
CA THR A 227 -27.35 39.48 10.10
C THR A 227 -27.95 40.77 10.61
N GLY A 228 -27.31 41.37 11.61
CA GLY A 228 -27.52 42.78 11.93
C GLY A 228 -26.95 43.65 10.81
N ILE A 229 -27.62 44.76 10.52
CA ILE A 229 -27.08 46.01 9.99
C ILE A 229 -28.01 47.13 10.47
N LEU A 230 -27.36 48.14 11.04
CA LEU A 230 -27.65 49.58 11.18
C LEU A 230 -29.02 50.11 10.73
#